data_AF-A0A7W2A094-F1
#
_entry.id   AF-A0A7W2A094-F1
#
_cell.length_a   1.000
_cell.length_b   1.000
_cell.length_c   1.000
_cell.angle_alpha   90.00
_cell.angle_beta   90.00
_cell.angle_gamma   90.00
#
_symmetry.space_group_name_H-M   'P 1'
#
loop_
_entity.id
_entity.type
_entity.pdbx_description
1 polymer ?
#
loop_
_entity_poly.entity_id
_entity_poly.type
_entity_poly.pdbx_seq_one_letter_code
_entity_poly.pdbx_strand_id
1 'polypeptide(L)'
;MEKGKSQLPSTNLGAVIDVLEEMQGAGIISNHAVGGAVAAILHSEAISTVDLDIFFFLAEPPKGLILSLEKIYDYARKNSFPFDKDFINIHGWLVQFVEASHSPLWTEAIETAETMTIDDRTAKIIDREHLAAMWIFAGRKKDIRKIEMFDEAAIMDAKILYDVLSRFNLLDRWRLQQHNFSDEYHF
;
A
#
# COMPACT_ATOMS: atom_id res chain seq x y z
N MET A 1 32.11 -19.65 12.95
CA MET A 1 31.13 -18.58 13.25
C MET A 1 30.43 -18.23 11.94
N GLU A 2 29.35 -18.95 11.62
CA GLU A 2 28.54 -18.65 10.44
C GLU A 2 27.57 -17.52 10.79
N LYS A 3 27.58 -16.46 9.98
CA LYS A 3 26.60 -15.39 10.04
C LYS A 3 25.23 -15.99 9.74
N GLY A 4 24.29 -15.84 10.67
CA GLY A 4 22.92 -16.31 10.53
C GLY A 4 22.33 -15.79 9.24
N LYS A 5 21.95 -16.72 8.36
CA LYS A 5 21.05 -16.43 7.25
C LYS A 5 19.78 -15.87 7.89
N SER A 6 19.47 -14.61 7.60
CA SER A 6 18.12 -14.08 7.78
C SER A 6 17.22 -14.95 6.88
N GLN A 7 16.63 -15.98 7.48
CA GLN A 7 15.44 -16.59 6.91
C GLN A 7 14.39 -15.50 7.00
N LEU A 8 13.96 -14.99 5.84
CA LEU A 8 12.65 -14.39 5.74
C LEU A 8 11.69 -15.36 6.45
N PRO A 9 10.79 -14.89 7.33
CA PRO A 9 9.81 -15.78 7.92
C PRO A 9 9.11 -16.53 6.78
N SER A 10 8.62 -17.73 7.04
CA SER A 10 7.65 -18.39 6.17
C SER A 10 6.36 -17.55 6.19
N THR A 11 6.41 -16.35 5.60
CA THR A 11 5.39 -15.32 5.77
C THR A 11 4.24 -15.63 4.84
N ASN A 12 3.17 -16.17 5.40
CA ASN A 12 1.91 -16.44 4.73
C ASN A 12 1.14 -15.10 4.62
N LEU A 13 1.23 -14.43 3.47
CA LEU A 13 0.48 -13.20 3.22
C LEU A 13 -1.03 -13.50 3.21
N GLY A 14 -1.43 -14.72 2.84
CA GLY A 14 -2.79 -15.25 3.04
C GLY A 14 -3.30 -15.13 4.47
N ALA A 15 -2.46 -15.30 5.49
CA ALA A 15 -2.87 -15.14 6.89
C ALA A 15 -3.15 -13.67 7.27
N VAL A 16 -2.48 -12.71 6.62
CA VAL A 16 -2.82 -11.29 6.77
C VAL A 16 -4.15 -11.00 6.07
N ILE A 17 -4.38 -11.58 4.89
CA ILE A 17 -5.65 -11.44 4.15
C ILE A 17 -6.82 -11.98 4.99
N ASP A 18 -6.67 -13.15 5.62
CA ASP A 18 -7.67 -13.71 6.54
C ASP A 18 -8.02 -12.72 7.67
N VAL A 19 -7.02 -12.06 8.26
CA VAL A 19 -7.24 -11.03 9.30
C VAL A 19 -8.00 -9.81 8.76
N LEU A 20 -7.73 -9.38 7.52
CA LEU A 20 -8.46 -8.28 6.88
C LEU A 20 -9.92 -8.66 6.59
N GLU A 21 -10.17 -9.89 6.15
CA GLU A 21 -11.52 -10.44 5.95
C GLU A 21 -12.29 -10.49 7.29
N GLU A 22 -11.63 -10.94 8.38
CA GLU A 22 -12.22 -10.93 9.72
C GLU A 22 -12.55 -9.53 10.21
N MET A 23 -11.64 -8.56 10.03
CA MET A 23 -11.89 -7.15 10.39
C MET A 23 -13.08 -6.58 9.60
N GLN A 24 -13.22 -6.94 8.33
CA GLN A 24 -14.34 -6.51 7.49
C GLN A 24 -15.66 -7.16 7.94
N GLY A 25 -15.65 -8.47 8.20
CA GLY A 25 -16.81 -9.20 8.74
C GLY A 25 -17.25 -8.71 10.12
N ALA A 26 -16.31 -8.22 10.93
CA ALA A 26 -16.58 -7.61 12.23
C ALA A 26 -17.04 -6.14 12.15
N GLY A 27 -17.12 -5.55 10.95
CA GLY A 27 -17.52 -4.16 10.76
C GLY A 27 -16.51 -3.15 11.34
N ILE A 28 -15.22 -3.48 11.31
CA ILE A 28 -14.13 -2.56 11.69
C ILE A 28 -13.73 -1.72 10.48
N ILE A 29 -13.53 -2.38 9.33
CA ILE A 29 -13.22 -1.77 8.04
C ILE A 29 -14.34 -2.06 7.04
N SER A 30 -14.60 -1.14 6.11
CA SER A 30 -15.60 -1.34 5.04
C SER A 30 -14.98 -1.79 3.73
N ASN A 31 -13.77 -1.31 3.43
CA ASN A 31 -13.00 -1.65 2.23
C ASN A 31 -11.51 -1.47 2.54
N HIS A 32 -10.66 -2.19 1.80
CA HIS A 32 -9.22 -2.09 1.94
C HIS A 32 -8.50 -2.53 0.66
N ALA A 33 -7.27 -2.09 0.50
CA ALA A 33 -6.35 -2.58 -0.51
C ALA A 33 -4.92 -2.60 0.04
N VAL A 34 -4.15 -3.60 -0.39
CA VAL A 34 -2.72 -3.67 -0.16
C VAL A 34 -2.03 -2.66 -1.08
N GLY A 35 -1.14 -1.85 -0.52
CA GLY A 35 -0.28 -0.97 -1.29
C GLY A 35 1.19 -1.10 -0.88
N GLY A 36 1.92 0.01 -0.98
CA GLY A 36 3.33 0.04 -0.59
C GLY A 36 4.25 -0.70 -1.57
N ALA A 37 5.45 -1.05 -1.10
CA ALA A 37 6.43 -1.74 -1.92
C ALA A 37 6.07 -3.22 -2.18
N VAL A 38 5.20 -3.84 -1.38
CA VAL A 38 4.76 -5.24 -1.64
C VAL A 38 3.87 -5.33 -2.87
N ALA A 39 3.01 -4.34 -3.11
CA ALA A 39 2.29 -4.24 -4.38
C ALA A 39 3.24 -4.11 -5.58
N ALA A 40 4.36 -3.39 -5.43
CA ALA A 40 5.42 -3.33 -6.43
C ALA A 40 6.15 -4.66 -6.67
N ILE A 41 6.37 -5.43 -5.59
CA ILE A 41 7.10 -6.70 -5.62
C ILE A 41 6.24 -7.82 -6.23
N LEU A 42 4.92 -7.79 -6.03
CA LEU A 42 4.01 -8.73 -6.72
C LEU A 42 4.02 -8.54 -8.25
N HIS A 43 4.55 -7.41 -8.74
CA HIS A 43 4.82 -7.16 -10.16
C HIS A 43 6.32 -7.29 -10.54
N SER A 44 7.25 -7.48 -9.59
CA SER A 44 8.69 -7.71 -9.85
C SER A 44 9.40 -8.41 -8.67
N GLU A 45 10.09 -9.54 -8.92
CA GLU A 45 10.60 -10.49 -7.90
C GLU A 45 11.64 -9.96 -6.86
N ALA A 46 11.96 -8.67 -6.80
CA ALA A 46 13.21 -8.21 -6.19
C ALA A 46 13.12 -7.04 -5.22
N ILE A 47 12.24 -7.07 -4.20
CA ILE A 47 12.48 -6.29 -2.98
C ILE A 47 12.02 -7.08 -1.74
N SER A 48 12.91 -7.22 -0.77
CA SER A 48 12.56 -7.75 0.55
C SER A 48 12.06 -6.60 1.42
N THR A 49 10.76 -6.34 1.44
CA THR A 49 10.16 -5.49 2.48
C THR A 49 9.26 -6.33 3.39
N VAL A 50 9.58 -6.34 4.69
CA VAL A 50 8.74 -6.94 5.74
C VAL A 50 7.54 -6.03 6.09
N ASP A 51 7.56 -4.80 5.59
CA ASP A 51 6.53 -3.78 5.83
C ASP A 51 5.43 -3.88 4.77
N LEU A 52 4.18 -4.06 5.22
CA LEU A 52 2.97 -4.13 4.40
C LEU A 52 2.08 -2.93 4.69
N ASP A 53 1.82 -2.10 3.68
CA ASP A 53 0.89 -0.98 3.80
C ASP A 53 -0.53 -1.45 3.45
N ILE A 54 -1.46 -1.35 4.40
CA ILE A 54 -2.89 -1.59 4.16
C ILE A 54 -3.61 -0.25 4.19
N PHE A 55 -4.09 0.18 3.03
CA PHE A 55 -4.93 1.35 2.90
C PHE A 55 -6.38 0.92 3.05
N PHE A 56 -7.15 1.61 3.90
CA PHE A 56 -8.49 1.15 4.25
C PHE A 56 -9.46 2.30 4.53
N PHE A 57 -10.74 1.96 4.53
CA PHE A 57 -11.82 2.79 5.05
C PHE A 57 -12.37 2.19 6.32
N LEU A 58 -12.62 3.03 7.33
CA LEU A 58 -13.39 2.61 8.50
C LEU A 58 -14.82 2.24 8.08
N ALA A 59 -15.39 1.23 8.75
CA ALA A 59 -16.79 0.85 8.50
C ALA A 59 -17.78 1.95 8.93
N GLU A 60 -17.45 2.65 10.01
CA GLU A 60 -18.14 3.87 10.42
C GLU A 60 -17.25 5.08 10.10
N PRO A 61 -17.74 6.07 9.35
CA PRO A 61 -16.95 7.26 9.07
C PRO A 61 -16.60 7.99 10.39
N PRO A 62 -15.42 8.63 10.47
CA PRO A 62 -15.01 9.37 11.66
C PRO A 62 -16.07 10.40 12.07
N LYS A 63 -16.61 10.30 13.30
CA LYS A 63 -17.67 11.19 13.80
C LYS A 63 -17.14 12.47 14.48
N GLY A 64 -15.92 12.90 14.15
CA GLY A 64 -15.29 14.06 14.77
C GLY A 64 -14.02 14.54 14.05
N LEU A 65 -13.38 15.57 14.59
CA LEU A 65 -12.16 16.19 14.03
C LEU A 65 -10.91 15.30 14.14
N ILE A 66 -10.90 14.34 15.06
CA ILE A 66 -9.77 13.46 15.31
C ILE A 66 -10.10 12.08 14.76
N LEU A 67 -9.26 11.60 13.83
CA LEU A 67 -9.30 10.23 13.36
C LEU A 67 -8.91 9.28 14.51
N SER A 68 -9.79 8.34 14.85
CA SER A 68 -9.51 7.28 15.82
C SER A 68 -9.29 5.96 15.11
N LEU A 69 -8.13 5.33 15.36
CA LEU A 69 -7.79 3.98 14.94
C LEU A 69 -7.98 2.95 16.06
N GLU A 70 -8.68 3.33 17.14
CA GLU A 70 -8.83 2.50 18.35
C GLU A 70 -9.41 1.11 18.03
N LYS A 71 -10.41 1.01 17.15
CA LYS A 71 -10.99 -0.27 16.74
C LYS A 71 -9.97 -1.23 16.11
N ILE A 72 -9.01 -0.71 15.33
CA ILE A 72 -7.91 -1.51 14.75
C ILE A 72 -6.99 -2.01 15.87
N TYR A 73 -6.60 -1.13 16.78
CA TYR A 73 -5.70 -1.46 17.87
C TYR A 73 -6.33 -2.38 18.93
N ASP A 74 -7.62 -2.23 19.20
CA ASP A 74 -8.39 -3.13 20.08
C ASP A 74 -8.50 -4.52 19.48
N TYR A 75 -8.80 -4.64 18.19
CA TYR A 75 -8.78 -5.92 17.51
C TYR A 75 -7.40 -6.58 17.60
N ALA A 76 -6.33 -5.81 17.36
CA ALA A 76 -4.96 -6.34 17.45
C ALA A 76 -4.61 -6.81 18.86
N ARG A 77 -4.95 -6.03 19.90
CA ARG A 77 -4.78 -6.44 21.31
C ARG A 77 -5.58 -7.70 21.65
N LYS A 78 -6.84 -7.77 21.23
CA LYS A 78 -7.74 -8.91 21.47
C LYS A 78 -7.19 -10.20 20.86
N ASN A 79 -6.56 -10.10 19.69
CA ASN A 79 -5.94 -11.21 18.99
C ASN A 79 -4.46 -11.43 19.35
N SER A 80 -3.94 -10.71 20.36
CA SER A 80 -2.55 -10.82 20.82
C SER A 80 -1.49 -10.55 19.73
N PHE A 81 -1.82 -9.72 18.73
CA PHE A 81 -0.84 -9.27 17.75
C PHE A 81 0.14 -8.28 18.39
N PRO A 82 1.46 -8.53 18.32
CA PRO A 82 2.46 -7.61 18.84
C PRO A 82 2.47 -6.28 18.08
N PHE A 83 2.92 -5.22 18.73
CA PHE A 83 3.13 -3.91 18.11
C PHE A 83 4.63 -3.63 18.00
N ASP A 84 5.05 -3.04 16.87
CA ASP A 84 6.39 -2.46 16.69
C ASP A 84 6.22 -1.04 16.15
N LYS A 85 6.40 -0.05 17.03
CA LYS A 85 6.15 1.38 16.72
C LYS A 85 4.74 1.59 16.14
N ASP A 86 4.66 2.00 14.87
CA ASP A 86 3.42 2.27 14.14
C ASP A 86 2.87 1.04 13.40
N PHE A 87 3.51 -0.12 13.55
CA PHE A 87 3.17 -1.37 12.88
C PHE A 87 2.54 -2.38 13.84
N ILE A 88 1.65 -3.21 13.29
CA ILE A 88 1.10 -4.39 13.96
C ILE A 88 1.75 -5.61 13.32
N ASN A 89 2.37 -6.46 14.13
CA ASN A 89 2.94 -7.71 13.67
C ASN A 89 1.82 -8.75 13.50
N ILE A 90 1.44 -8.99 12.25
CA ILE A 90 0.42 -9.98 11.88
C ILE A 90 1.13 -11.14 11.21
N HIS A 91 1.25 -12.25 11.94
CA HIS A 91 1.87 -13.48 11.43
C HIS A 91 3.28 -13.29 10.82
N GLY A 92 4.08 -12.37 11.38
CA GLY A 92 5.44 -12.07 10.94
C GLY A 92 5.57 -10.89 9.97
N TRP A 93 4.46 -10.34 9.48
CA TRP A 93 4.43 -9.11 8.68
C TRP A 93 4.30 -7.88 9.56
N LEU A 94 5.09 -6.84 9.28
CA LEU A 94 4.92 -5.52 9.90
C LEU A 94 3.86 -4.74 9.12
N VAL A 95 2.62 -4.77 9.59
CA VAL A 95 1.48 -4.18 8.88
C VAL A 95 1.24 -2.76 9.37
N GLN A 96 1.30 -1.79 8.45
CA GLN A 96 0.88 -0.41 8.70
C GLN A 96 -0.54 -0.21 8.16
N PHE A 97 -1.46 0.20 9.03
CA PHE A 97 -2.82 0.56 8.65
C PHE A 97 -2.90 2.06 8.37
N VAL A 98 -3.31 2.42 7.15
CA VAL A 98 -3.45 3.82 6.71
C VAL A 98 -4.89 4.08 6.32
N GLU A 99 -5.59 4.85 7.14
CA GLU A 99 -6.95 5.28 6.82
C GLU A 99 -6.92 6.29 5.66
N ALA A 100 -7.73 6.06 4.65
CA ALA A 100 -7.61 6.68 3.34
C ALA A 100 -8.79 7.58 2.94
N SER A 101 -9.91 7.59 3.68
CA SER A 101 -11.15 8.23 3.24
C SER A 101 -11.07 9.75 3.08
N HIS A 102 -10.03 10.38 3.65
CA HIS A 102 -9.83 11.82 3.58
C HIS A 102 -9.20 12.32 2.27
N SER A 103 -8.71 11.43 1.40
CA SER A 103 -8.00 11.82 0.17
C SER A 103 -8.64 11.19 -1.07
N PRO A 104 -9.15 11.99 -2.03
CA PRO A 104 -9.75 11.46 -3.26
C PRO A 104 -8.84 10.52 -4.06
N LEU A 105 -7.52 10.79 -4.10
CA LEU A 105 -6.56 9.91 -4.79
C LEU A 105 -6.44 8.55 -4.11
N TRP A 106 -6.39 8.51 -2.78
CA TRP A 106 -6.31 7.25 -2.06
C TRP A 106 -7.65 6.49 -2.11
N THR A 107 -8.76 7.22 -2.08
CA THR A 107 -10.09 6.63 -2.22
C THR A 107 -10.22 5.93 -3.57
N GLU A 108 -9.90 6.64 -4.66
CA GLU A 108 -9.93 6.05 -6.00
C GLU A 108 -9.00 4.84 -6.08
N ALA A 109 -7.77 4.96 -5.58
CA ALA A 109 -6.79 3.86 -5.57
C ALA A 109 -7.28 2.58 -4.89
N ILE A 110 -8.06 2.68 -3.81
CA ILE A 110 -8.65 1.52 -3.11
C ILE A 110 -9.87 0.98 -3.88
N GLU A 111 -10.69 1.86 -4.44
CA GLU A 111 -11.92 1.50 -5.13
C GLU A 111 -11.66 0.81 -6.48
N THR A 112 -10.59 1.22 -7.17
CA THR A 112 -10.17 0.67 -8.47
C THR A 112 -9.11 -0.42 -8.35
N ALA A 113 -8.65 -0.74 -7.13
CA ALA A 113 -7.63 -1.75 -6.87
C ALA A 113 -7.93 -3.09 -7.56
N GLU A 114 -6.90 -3.65 -8.18
CA GLU A 114 -6.97 -4.91 -8.91
C GLU A 114 -7.13 -6.09 -7.95
N THR A 115 -7.95 -7.07 -8.33
CA THR A 115 -8.13 -8.30 -7.56
C THR A 115 -7.11 -9.34 -7.97
N MET A 116 -6.35 -9.88 -7.01
CA MET A 116 -5.31 -10.88 -7.23
C MET A 116 -5.48 -12.06 -6.26
N THR A 117 -5.10 -13.26 -6.69
CA THR A 117 -4.98 -14.44 -5.82
C THR A 117 -3.59 -14.49 -5.20
N ILE A 118 -3.51 -14.50 -3.87
CA ILE A 118 -2.28 -14.60 -3.09
C ILE A 118 -2.49 -15.65 -2.01
N ASP A 119 -1.62 -16.67 -1.96
CA ASP A 119 -1.71 -17.79 -1.02
C ASP A 119 -3.14 -18.40 -0.98
N ASP A 120 -3.71 -18.64 -2.16
CA ASP A 120 -5.08 -19.12 -2.39
C ASP A 120 -6.22 -18.21 -1.89
N ARG A 121 -5.92 -16.98 -1.44
CA ARG A 121 -6.89 -15.97 -0.99
C ARG A 121 -7.01 -14.82 -1.96
N THR A 122 -8.14 -14.14 -1.92
CA THR A 122 -8.43 -12.99 -2.79
C THR A 122 -8.02 -11.70 -2.08
N ALA A 123 -7.13 -10.93 -2.68
CA ALA A 123 -6.70 -9.63 -2.15
C ALA A 123 -6.89 -8.53 -3.20
N LYS A 124 -7.16 -7.30 -2.76
CA LYS A 124 -7.14 -6.10 -3.60
C LYS A 124 -5.78 -5.44 -3.50
N ILE A 125 -5.16 -5.18 -4.65
CA ILE A 125 -3.83 -4.57 -4.77
C ILE A 125 -3.97 -3.24 -5.50
N ILE A 126 -3.45 -2.16 -4.91
CA ILE A 126 -3.42 -0.86 -5.58
C ILE A 126 -2.50 -0.95 -6.80
N ASP A 127 -2.98 -0.48 -7.95
CA ASP A 127 -2.19 -0.48 -9.17
C ASP A 127 -0.95 0.43 -9.08
N ARG A 128 -0.01 0.17 -9.99
CA ARG A 128 1.28 0.86 -10.06
C ARG A 128 1.16 2.36 -10.36
N GLU A 129 0.19 2.79 -11.18
CA GLU A 129 0.01 4.20 -11.54
C GLU A 129 -0.53 5.03 -10.37
N HIS A 130 -1.47 4.49 -9.60
CA HIS A 130 -1.95 5.10 -8.36
C HIS A 130 -0.85 5.12 -7.29
N LEU A 131 -0.07 4.04 -7.15
CA LEU A 131 1.09 4.04 -6.24
C LEU A 131 2.10 5.12 -6.62
N ALA A 132 2.42 5.25 -7.91
CA ALA A 132 3.32 6.31 -8.40
C ALA A 132 2.75 7.71 -8.11
N ALA A 133 1.46 7.93 -8.34
CA ALA A 133 0.80 9.19 -8.01
C ALA A 133 0.82 9.51 -6.50
N MET A 134 0.57 8.51 -5.64
CA MET A 134 0.63 8.64 -4.18
C MET A 134 2.06 8.96 -3.71
N TRP A 135 3.07 8.34 -4.33
CA TRP A 135 4.49 8.59 -4.05
C TRP A 135 4.94 9.97 -4.53
N ILE A 136 4.48 10.43 -5.69
CA ILE A 136 4.71 11.80 -6.15
C ILE A 136 4.03 12.83 -5.25
N PHE A 137 2.83 12.53 -4.76
CA PHE A 137 2.15 13.37 -3.78
C PHE A 137 2.98 13.49 -2.49
N ALA A 138 3.53 12.39 -1.99
CA ALA A 138 4.38 12.39 -0.80
C ALA A 138 5.73 13.09 -1.03
N GLY A 139 6.34 12.95 -2.21
CA GLY A 139 7.53 13.68 -2.65
C GLY A 139 8.81 13.38 -1.85
N ARG A 140 8.83 12.33 -1.03
CA ARG A 140 10.03 11.96 -0.25
C ARG A 140 11.03 11.27 -1.17
N LYS A 141 12.33 11.48 -0.95
CA LYS A 141 13.39 10.85 -1.75
C LYS A 141 13.22 9.34 -1.93
N LYS A 142 12.86 8.62 -0.85
CA LYS A 142 12.64 7.16 -0.90
C LYS A 142 11.44 6.75 -1.75
N ASP A 143 10.44 7.63 -1.89
CA ASP A 143 9.24 7.35 -2.69
C ASP A 143 9.54 7.62 -4.17
N ILE A 144 10.31 8.67 -4.50
CA ILE A 144 10.81 8.89 -5.87
C ILE A 144 11.62 7.69 -6.37
N ARG A 145 12.48 7.12 -5.52
CA ARG A 145 13.23 5.90 -5.85
C ARG A 145 12.33 4.71 -6.20
N LYS A 146 11.14 4.58 -5.62
CA LYS A 146 10.20 3.51 -5.99
C LYS A 146 9.59 3.73 -7.36
N ILE A 147 9.34 4.99 -7.73
CA ILE A 147 8.87 5.36 -9.07
C ILE A 147 9.95 5.07 -10.12
N GLU A 148 11.21 5.43 -9.84
CA GLU A 148 12.35 5.07 -10.70
C GLU A 148 12.42 3.56 -10.93
N MET A 149 12.20 2.75 -9.89
CA MET A 149 12.17 1.28 -10.05
C MET A 149 11.02 0.78 -10.92
N PHE A 150 9.87 1.46 -10.91
CA PHE A 150 8.73 1.10 -11.77
C PHE A 150 9.02 1.41 -13.24
N ASP A 151 9.68 2.53 -13.48
CA ASP A 151 10.16 2.96 -14.77
C ASP A 151 11.25 2.01 -15.29
N GLU A 152 12.28 1.71 -14.49
CA GLU A 152 13.34 0.74 -14.84
C GLU A 152 12.79 -0.65 -15.18
N ALA A 153 11.73 -1.08 -14.50
CA ALA A 153 11.06 -2.35 -14.75
C ALA A 153 10.07 -2.31 -15.94
N ALA A 154 9.84 -1.13 -16.53
CA ALA A 154 8.89 -0.88 -17.62
C ALA A 154 7.49 -1.44 -17.32
N ILE A 155 7.04 -1.30 -16.07
CA ILE A 155 5.74 -1.86 -15.65
C ILE A 155 4.61 -0.86 -15.76
N MET A 156 4.85 0.46 -15.72
CA MET A 156 3.79 1.47 -15.77
C MET A 156 3.32 1.78 -17.19
N ASP A 157 2.03 2.02 -17.34
CA ASP A 157 1.41 2.57 -18.55
C ASP A 157 1.41 4.10 -18.47
N ALA A 158 2.15 4.74 -19.38
CA ALA A 158 2.31 6.19 -19.40
C ALA A 158 0.97 6.94 -19.58
N LYS A 159 0.02 6.38 -20.33
CA LYS A 159 -1.29 7.01 -20.56
C LYS A 159 -2.14 6.96 -19.30
N ILE A 160 -2.20 5.79 -18.63
CA ILE A 160 -2.94 5.64 -17.37
C ILE A 160 -2.33 6.56 -16.30
N LEU A 161 -1.00 6.59 -16.22
CA LEU A 161 -0.28 7.43 -15.27
C LEU A 161 -0.58 8.92 -15.50
N TYR A 162 -0.52 9.38 -16.75
CA TYR A 162 -0.90 10.75 -17.10
C TYR A 162 -2.35 11.07 -16.68
N ASP A 163 -3.29 10.17 -16.96
CA ASP A 163 -4.69 10.35 -16.63
C ASP A 163 -4.92 10.44 -15.11
N VAL A 164 -4.26 9.59 -14.30
CA VAL A 164 -4.28 9.67 -12.83
C VAL A 164 -3.68 11.00 -12.36
N LEU A 165 -2.46 11.34 -12.79
CA LEU A 165 -1.78 12.57 -12.39
C LEU A 165 -2.59 13.82 -12.74
N SER A 166 -3.23 13.85 -13.92
CA SER A 166 -4.07 14.96 -14.36
C SER A 166 -5.32 15.09 -13.48
N ARG A 167 -6.03 13.98 -13.21
CA ARG A 167 -7.26 14.00 -12.39
C ARG A 167 -7.02 14.50 -10.97
N PHE A 168 -5.83 14.24 -10.42
CA PHE A 168 -5.47 14.63 -9.05
C PHE A 168 -4.55 15.86 -8.96
N ASN A 169 -4.38 16.62 -10.06
CA ASN A 169 -3.57 17.85 -10.11
C ASN A 169 -2.09 17.65 -9.68
N LEU A 170 -1.49 16.55 -10.12
CA LEU A 170 -0.11 16.16 -9.77
C LEU A 170 0.90 16.38 -10.90
N LEU A 171 0.46 16.79 -12.10
CA LEU A 171 1.35 16.98 -13.25
C LEU A 171 2.51 17.95 -12.96
N ASP A 172 2.27 19.05 -12.26
CA ASP A 172 3.36 20.00 -11.95
C ASP A 172 4.37 19.40 -10.97
N ARG A 173 3.91 18.60 -10.00
CA ARG A 173 4.82 17.86 -9.09
C ARG A 173 5.60 16.80 -9.85
N TRP A 174 4.96 16.10 -10.77
CA TRP A 174 5.58 15.12 -11.64
C TRP A 174 6.70 15.76 -12.48
N ARG A 175 6.43 16.88 -13.14
CA ARG A 175 7.41 17.62 -13.96
C ARG A 175 8.66 18.05 -13.20
N LEU A 176 8.54 18.36 -11.91
CA LEU A 176 9.71 18.66 -11.08
C LEU A 176 10.64 17.46 -10.89
N GLN A 177 10.10 16.24 -10.99
CA GLN A 177 10.83 14.99 -10.79
C GLN A 177 11.08 14.22 -12.09
N GLN A 178 10.46 14.60 -13.22
CA GLN A 178 10.48 13.83 -14.47
C GLN A 178 11.88 13.58 -15.04
N HIS A 179 12.85 14.43 -14.70
CA HIS A 179 14.25 14.25 -15.08
C HIS A 179 14.89 12.98 -14.49
N ASN A 180 14.25 12.36 -13.49
CA ASN A 180 14.66 11.07 -12.92
C ASN A 180 14.10 9.87 -13.69
N PHE A 181 13.18 10.09 -14.65
CA PHE A 181 12.45 9.03 -15.33
C PHE A 181 12.72 9.04 -16.84
N SER A 182 12.45 7.91 -17.51
CA SER A 182 12.51 7.74 -18.96
C SER A 182 11.63 8.74 -19.69
N ASP A 183 12.04 9.12 -20.91
CA ASP A 183 11.37 10.12 -21.75
C ASP A 183 9.89 9.80 -22.04
N GLU A 184 9.49 8.54 -21.95
CA GLU A 184 8.08 8.12 -22.12
C GLU A 184 7.15 8.68 -21.03
N TYR A 185 7.70 9.05 -19.87
CA TYR A 185 6.95 9.63 -18.75
C TYR A 185 7.12 11.16 -18.66
N HIS A 186 7.61 11.83 -19.71
CA HIS A 186 7.72 13.28 -19.75
C HIS A 186 6.44 13.89 -20.36
N PHE A 187 5.59 14.45 -19.51
CA PHE A 187 4.26 14.98 -19.84
C PHE A 187 4.09 16.51 -19.62
#